data_AF-A0A6I3LLB0-F1
#
_entry.id   AF-A0A6I3LLB0-F1
#
_cell.length_a   1.000
_cell.length_b   1.000
_cell.length_c   1.000
_cell.angle_alpha   90.00
_cell.angle_beta   90.00
_cell.angle_gamma   90.00
#
_symmetry.space_group_name_H-M   'P 1'
#
loop_
_entity.id
_entity.type
_entity.pdbx_description
1 polymer ?
#
loop_
_entity_poly.entity_id
_entity_poly.type
_entity_poly.pdbx_seq_one_letter_code
_entity_poly.pdbx_strand_id
1 'polypeptide(L)'
;MIDIDTFRTLALAFPDATEEPHFEKTSFRVNKKIFATFDEKNNRAVLKLNEIDQSVFCASSEMIFYPIPNKWGEQGWTIVELSKVRPEMFEDALSLSYQNVAPKKKK
;
A
#
# COMPACT_ATOMS: atom_id res chain seq x y z
N MET A 1 -3.99 -5.86 14.28
CA MET A 1 -2.67 -5.28 13.94
C MET A 1 -2.09 -6.13 12.83
N ILE A 2 -1.64 -5.51 11.76
CA ILE A 2 -1.01 -6.21 10.63
C ILE A 2 0.49 -6.23 10.90
N ASP A 3 1.07 -7.43 10.95
CA ASP A 3 2.52 -7.64 11.04
C ASP A 3 3.15 -7.72 9.65
N ILE A 4 4.47 -7.61 9.56
CA ILE A 4 5.21 -7.74 8.29
C ILE A 4 4.93 -9.08 7.62
N ASP A 5 4.78 -10.17 8.37
CA ASP A 5 4.52 -11.49 7.79
C ASP A 5 3.14 -11.59 7.12
N THR A 6 2.11 -11.02 7.77
CA THR A 6 0.77 -10.93 7.19
C THR A 6 0.77 -9.99 5.98
N PHE A 7 1.42 -8.84 6.10
CA PHE A 7 1.58 -7.89 4.99
C PHE A 7 2.22 -8.58 3.78
N ARG A 8 3.32 -9.29 4.01
CA ARG A 8 4.08 -10.01 2.99
C ARG A 8 3.25 -11.11 2.34
N THR A 9 2.55 -11.90 3.14
CA THR A 9 1.64 -12.94 2.64
C THR A 9 0.57 -12.36 1.72
N LEU A 10 -0.08 -11.27 2.13
CA LEU A 10 -1.11 -10.60 1.33
C LEU A 10 -0.51 -9.97 0.06
N ALA A 11 0.62 -9.28 0.17
CA ALA A 11 1.25 -8.61 -0.96
C ALA A 11 1.85 -9.59 -1.98
N LEU A 12 2.36 -10.74 -1.53
CA LEU A 12 2.88 -11.79 -2.40
C LEU A 12 1.79 -12.73 -2.93
N ALA A 13 0.56 -12.67 -2.41
CA ALA A 13 -0.57 -13.41 -2.97
C ALA A 13 -1.00 -12.85 -4.34
N PHE A 14 -0.63 -11.61 -4.67
CA PHE A 14 -0.93 -11.03 -5.98
C PHE A 14 -0.03 -11.60 -7.08
N PRO A 15 -0.57 -11.83 -8.29
CA PRO A 15 0.22 -12.35 -9.40
C PRO A 15 1.30 -11.34 -9.82
N ASP A 16 2.48 -11.84 -10.16
CA ASP A 16 3.66 -11.04 -10.53
C ASP A 16 4.14 -10.06 -9.44
N ALA A 17 3.65 -10.20 -8.20
CA ALA A 17 4.16 -9.45 -7.07
C ALA A 17 5.47 -10.06 -6.57
N THR A 18 6.41 -9.19 -6.29
CA THR A 18 7.75 -9.53 -5.79
C THR A 18 8.06 -8.60 -4.64
N GLU A 19 8.74 -9.11 -3.64
CA GLU A 19 9.32 -8.27 -2.62
C GLU A 19 10.79 -7.99 -2.96
N GLU A 20 11.19 -6.75 -2.76
CA GLU A 20 12.57 -6.33 -2.93
C GLU A 20 12.96 -5.40 -1.79
N PRO A 21 14.17 -5.55 -1.23
CA PRO A 21 14.68 -4.60 -0.26
C PRO A 21 14.78 -3.21 -0.90
N HIS A 22 14.32 -2.19 -0.19
CA HIS A 22 14.37 -0.79 -0.61
C HIS A 22 14.92 0.06 0.53
N PHE A 23 16.23 0.25 0.54
CA PHE A 23 16.96 0.86 1.64
C PHE A 23 16.71 0.13 2.96
N GLU A 24 16.18 0.81 3.98
CA GLU A 24 15.84 0.26 5.30
C GLU A 24 14.38 -0.24 5.38
N LYS A 25 13.72 -0.44 4.23
CA LYS A 25 12.31 -0.79 4.11
C LYS A 25 12.09 -1.95 3.14
N THR A 26 10.96 -2.62 3.25
CA THR A 26 10.57 -3.68 2.30
C THR A 26 9.63 -3.10 1.26
N SER A 27 10.01 -3.17 -0.03
CA SER A 27 9.15 -2.72 -1.13
C SER A 27 8.52 -3.90 -1.85
N PHE A 28 7.26 -3.77 -2.21
CA PHE A 28 6.52 -4.75 -2.97
C PHE A 28 6.22 -4.18 -4.35
N ARG A 29 6.63 -4.95 -5.36
CA ARG A 29 6.65 -4.51 -6.75
C ARG A 29 5.91 -5.50 -7.62
N VAL A 30 5.13 -4.98 -8.55
CA VAL A 30 4.53 -5.73 -9.64
C VAL A 30 5.09 -5.20 -10.94
N ASN A 31 5.62 -6.09 -11.81
CA ASN A 31 6.17 -5.68 -13.11
C ASN A 31 7.19 -4.52 -13.01
N LYS A 32 8.12 -4.57 -12.03
CA LYS A 32 9.13 -3.53 -11.72
C LYS A 32 8.58 -2.20 -11.20
N LYS A 33 7.29 -2.10 -10.87
CA LYS A 33 6.68 -0.91 -10.30
C LYS A 33 6.28 -1.15 -8.84
N ILE A 34 6.67 -0.23 -7.96
CA ILE A 34 6.34 -0.30 -6.54
C ILE A 34 4.85 0.07 -6.36
N PHE A 35 4.09 -0.84 -5.75
CA PHE A 35 2.69 -0.59 -5.40
C PHE A 35 2.50 -0.44 -3.89
N ALA A 36 3.36 -1.07 -3.10
CA ALA A 36 3.29 -1.02 -1.65
C ALA A 36 4.69 -1.04 -1.03
N THR A 37 4.85 -0.39 0.12
CA THR A 37 6.10 -0.37 0.88
C THR A 37 5.77 -0.54 2.36
N PHE A 38 6.54 -1.35 3.07
CA PHE A 38 6.40 -1.57 4.51
C PHE A 38 7.54 -0.86 5.26
N ASP A 39 7.18 -0.08 6.27
CA ASP A 39 8.07 0.67 7.15
C ASP A 39 8.08 0.05 8.55
N GLU A 40 9.03 -0.86 8.78
CA GLU A 40 9.17 -1.60 10.03
C GLU A 40 9.40 -0.67 11.23
N LYS A 41 10.17 0.41 11.04
CA LYS A 41 10.51 1.37 12.10
C LYS A 41 9.31 2.05 12.73
N ASN A 42 8.28 2.39 11.94
CA ASN A 42 7.08 3.07 12.44
C ASN A 42 5.84 2.18 12.41
N ASN A 43 5.97 0.91 12.00
CA ASN A 43 4.87 -0.02 11.76
C ASN A 43 3.79 0.57 10.83
N ARG A 44 4.24 1.14 9.71
CA ARG A 44 3.40 1.82 8.71
C ARG A 44 3.55 1.16 7.36
N ALA A 45 2.50 1.22 6.56
CA ALA A 45 2.57 0.91 5.15
C ALA A 45 2.43 2.18 4.31
N VAL A 46 3.00 2.14 3.12
CA VAL A 46 2.82 3.18 2.10
C VAL A 46 2.31 2.50 0.84
N LEU A 47 1.09 2.84 0.45
CA LEU A 47 0.41 2.25 -0.70
C LEU A 47 0.25 3.29 -1.81
N LYS A 48 0.37 2.83 -3.06
CA LYS A 48 0.13 3.67 -4.24
C LYS A 48 -1.32 3.54 -4.70
N LEU A 49 -2.18 4.37 -4.14
CA LEU A 49 -3.58 4.48 -4.54
C LEU A 49 -3.74 5.50 -5.68
N ASN A 50 -4.92 5.54 -6.29
CA ASN A 50 -5.30 6.70 -7.09
C ASN A 50 -5.91 7.78 -6.17
N GLU A 51 -6.09 8.99 -6.69
CA GLU A 51 -6.62 10.14 -5.92
C GLU A 51 -8.03 9.88 -5.35
N ILE A 52 -8.86 9.14 -6.09
CA ILE A 52 -10.23 8.81 -5.70
C ILE A 52 -10.22 7.86 -4.50
N ASP A 53 -9.51 6.74 -4.61
CA ASP A 53 -9.38 5.74 -3.55
C ASP A 53 -8.75 6.36 -2.31
N GLN A 54 -7.66 7.14 -2.49
CA GLN A 54 -7.03 7.87 -1.39
C GLN A 54 -8.05 8.75 -0.66
N SER A 55 -8.87 9.51 -1.39
CA SER A 55 -9.90 10.37 -0.82
C SER A 55 -10.96 9.57 -0.05
N VAL A 56 -11.39 8.43 -0.59
CA VAL A 56 -12.36 7.53 0.06
C VAL A 56 -11.80 6.97 1.37
N PHE A 57 -10.55 6.48 1.37
CA PHE A 57 -9.93 5.94 2.58
C PHE A 57 -9.66 7.03 3.63
N CYS A 58 -9.18 8.21 3.20
CA CYS A 58 -8.98 9.34 4.10
C CYS A 58 -10.30 9.81 4.72
N ALA A 59 -11.37 9.89 3.92
CA ALA A 59 -12.70 10.25 4.41
C ALA A 59 -13.27 9.21 5.41
N SER A 60 -12.88 7.94 5.29
CA SER A 60 -13.28 6.90 6.23
C SER A 60 -12.56 7.04 7.57
N SER A 61 -11.25 7.31 7.57
CA SER A 61 -10.47 7.47 8.81
C SER A 61 -9.12 8.16 8.55
N GLU A 62 -9.05 9.47 8.75
CA GLU A 62 -7.82 10.27 8.61
C GLU A 62 -6.69 9.85 9.60
N MET A 63 -7.03 9.19 10.71
CA MET A 63 -6.03 8.65 11.64
C MET A 63 -5.40 7.33 11.19
N ILE A 64 -5.98 6.67 10.19
CA ILE A 64 -5.52 5.37 9.67
C ILE A 64 -4.90 5.56 8.30
N PHE A 65 -5.61 6.25 7.40
CA PHE A 65 -5.19 6.54 6.04
C PHE A 65 -5.01 8.04 5.87
N TYR A 66 -3.83 8.45 5.43
CA TYR A 66 -3.55 9.85 5.14
C TYR A 66 -2.52 9.98 4.01
N PRO A 67 -2.63 10.99 3.15
CA PRO A 67 -1.65 11.23 2.09
C PRO A 67 -0.27 11.52 2.71
N ILE A 68 0.80 11.13 2.02
CA ILE A 68 2.14 11.61 2.40
C ILE A 68 2.13 13.14 2.32
N PRO A 69 2.59 13.87 3.36
CA PRO A 69 2.62 15.33 3.37
C PRO A 69 3.75 15.89 2.48
N ASN A 70 3.72 15.58 1.19
CA ASN A 70 4.65 16.00 0.14
C ASN A 70 4.00 15.78 -1.24
N LYS A 71 4.69 16.15 -2.34
CA LYS A 71 4.27 15.86 -3.73
C LYS A 71 3.95 14.38 -4.02
N TRP A 72 4.43 13.47 -3.17
CA TRP A 72 4.11 12.05 -3.26
C TRP A 72 2.63 11.78 -2.91
N GLY A 73 2.06 12.51 -1.95
CA GLY A 73 0.64 12.42 -1.62
C GLY A 73 -0.26 12.73 -2.82
N GLU A 74 0.08 13.80 -3.56
CA GLU A 74 -0.59 14.19 -4.81
C GLU A 74 -0.45 13.14 -5.93
N GLN A 75 0.59 12.30 -5.87
CA GLN A 75 0.77 11.15 -6.77
C GLN A 75 0.04 9.88 -6.29
N GLY A 76 -0.83 10.01 -5.27
CA GLY A 76 -1.63 8.93 -4.70
C GLY A 76 -0.91 8.08 -3.65
N TRP A 77 0.30 8.47 -3.24
CA TRP A 77 1.01 7.75 -2.17
C TRP A 77 0.38 8.05 -0.82
N THR A 78 -0.13 7.00 -0.20
CA THR A 78 -0.95 7.08 1.01
C THR A 78 -0.30 6.26 2.10
N ILE A 79 -0.15 6.85 3.28
CA ILE A 79 0.36 6.19 4.47
C ILE A 79 -0.82 5.49 5.16
N VAL A 80 -0.57 4.26 5.61
CA VAL A 80 -1.52 3.43 6.34
C VAL A 80 -0.90 3.00 7.67
N GLU A 81 -1.59 3.28 8.77
CA GLU A 81 -1.18 2.87 10.12
C GLU A 81 -1.57 1.41 10.38
N LEU A 82 -0.61 0.47 10.25
CA LEU A 82 -0.86 -0.97 10.41
C LEU A 82 -1.26 -1.37 11.85
N SER A 83 -0.89 -0.53 12.81
CA SER A 83 -1.26 -0.65 14.22
C SER A 83 -2.76 -0.40 14.47
N LYS A 84 -3.42 0.39 13.61
CA LYS A 84 -4.82 0.84 13.79
C LYS A 84 -5.77 0.29 12.73
N VAL A 85 -5.26 0.02 11.53
CA VAL A 85 -6.05 -0.48 10.41
C VAL A 85 -6.59 -1.88 10.71
N ARG A 86 -7.81 -2.16 10.23
CA ARG A 86 -8.37 -3.50 10.24
C ARG A 86 -7.78 -4.32 9.09
N PRO A 87 -7.57 -5.65 9.26
CA PRO A 87 -7.04 -6.49 8.20
C PRO A 87 -7.82 -6.37 6.88
N GLU A 88 -9.15 -6.48 6.95
CA GLU A 88 -10.04 -6.39 5.79
C GLU A 88 -9.84 -5.07 5.02
N MET A 89 -9.78 -3.95 5.74
CA MET A 89 -9.61 -2.62 5.15
C MET A 89 -8.22 -2.41 4.55
N PHE A 90 -7.21 -3.03 5.16
CA PHE A 90 -5.85 -3.04 4.64
C PHE A 90 -5.75 -3.91 3.38
N GLU A 91 -6.41 -5.06 3.34
CA GLU A 91 -6.49 -5.96 2.18
C GLU A 91 -7.16 -5.29 0.98
N ASP A 92 -8.25 -4.56 1.21
CA ASP A 92 -8.91 -3.76 0.18
C ASP A 92 -7.99 -2.66 -0.37
N ALA A 93 -7.35 -1.89 0.53
CA ALA A 93 -6.43 -0.84 0.12
C ALA A 93 -5.20 -1.40 -0.64
N LEU A 94 -4.67 -2.53 -0.19
CA LEU A 94 -3.54 -3.20 -0.82
C LEU A 94 -3.94 -3.71 -2.21
N SER A 95 -5.12 -4.30 -2.34
CA SER A 95 -5.67 -4.77 -3.62
C SER A 95 -5.85 -3.62 -4.61
N LEU A 96 -6.41 -2.49 -4.18
CA LEU A 96 -6.55 -1.29 -5.01
C LEU A 96 -5.18 -0.73 -5.41
N SER A 97 -4.21 -0.72 -4.50
CA SER A 97 -2.85 -0.26 -4.81
C SER A 97 -2.18 -1.15 -5.86
N TYR A 98 -2.35 -2.48 -5.75
CA TYR A 98 -1.89 -3.44 -6.74
C TYR A 98 -2.58 -3.19 -8.08
N GLN A 99 -3.91 -3.09 -8.11
CA GLN A 99 -4.66 -2.86 -9.36
C GLN A 99 -4.31 -1.54 -10.05
N ASN A 100 -3.99 -0.50 -9.28
CA ASN A 100 -3.58 0.80 -9.79
C ASN A 100 -2.24 0.74 -10.53
N VAL A 101 -1.31 -0.11 -10.06
CA VAL A 101 0.05 -0.22 -10.60
C VAL A 101 0.21 -1.37 -11.59
N ALA A 102 -0.50 -2.47 -11.34
CA ALA A 102 -0.50 -3.66 -12.16
C ALA A 102 -0.91 -3.31 -13.59
N PRO A 103 -0.27 -3.91 -14.60
CA PRO A 103 -0.67 -3.70 -15.97
C PRO A 103 -2.13 -4.15 -16.12
N LYS A 104 -3.03 -3.22 -16.48
CA LYS A 104 -4.38 -3.57 -16.89
C LYS A 104 -4.21 -4.62 -17.99
N LYS A 105 -4.62 -5.87 -17.74
CA LYS A 105 -4.66 -6.89 -18.77
C LYS A 105 -5.44 -6.28 -19.94
N LYS A 106 -4.75 -5.97 -21.03
CA LYS A 106 -5.41 -5.72 -22.31
C LYS A 106 -6.14 -7.03 -22.61
N LYS A 107 -7.46 -6.97 -22.55
CA LYS A 107 -8.34 -8.03 -22.99
C LYS A 107 -8.20 -8.21 -24.50
#